data_AF-A0A0M0K491-F1
#
_entry.id   AF-A0A0M0K491-F1
#
_cell.length_a   1.000
_cell.length_b   1.000
_cell.length_c   1.000
_cell.angle_alpha   90.00
_cell.angle_beta   90.00
_cell.angle_gamma   90.00
#
_symmetry.space_group_name_H-M   'P 1'
#
loop_
_entity.id
_entity.type
_entity.pdbx_description
1 polymer ?
#
loop_
_entity_poly.entity_id
_entity_poly.type
_entity_poly.pdbx_seq_one_letter_code
_entity_poly.pdbx_strand_id
1 'polypeptide(L)'
;MDAPLCNGIQSEEQQQQQPAAARSPDKLTAAEHNSRARQLQEELVRNAAKKEKAEFAARIKQEKEKRDALLKNKKAFDNAAEKVRVQAAAAAAVSRASYLAEEKAARVRLAETIARQEAEAAAQAKRMRDRWESKWRSAPPLLPREKADPYAEWRGTTGNDDASDESDEEESLPEGASEEEVAQALARKARAKERDVAARRILAHSSRTLMDALGLAATATDSEIESTVRRLLRLLHPDYSINLSIKGTRAHARITAAFKRLNGLRDDENT
;
A
#
# COMPACT_ATOMS: atom_id res chain seq x y z
N MET A 1 4.51 -43.37 -19.42
CA MET A 1 3.98 -44.71 -19.12
C MET A 1 2.62 -44.78 -19.78
N ASP A 2 2.50 -45.75 -20.69
CA ASP A 2 1.26 -46.34 -21.23
C ASP A 2 0.40 -45.54 -22.22
N ALA A 3 0.70 -45.80 -23.50
CA ALA A 3 -0.35 -45.97 -24.51
C ALA A 3 -1.17 -47.23 -24.19
N PRO A 4 -2.43 -47.31 -24.64
CA PRO A 4 -2.74 -48.43 -25.52
C PRO A 4 -3.73 -48.16 -26.67
N LEU A 5 -3.39 -48.81 -27.79
CA LEU A 5 -4.22 -49.74 -28.59
C LEU A 5 -5.25 -49.22 -29.61
N CYS A 6 -4.86 -49.48 -30.86
CA CYS A 6 -5.68 -49.95 -31.97
C CYS A 6 -6.80 -50.92 -31.55
N ASN A 7 -7.98 -50.75 -32.17
CA ASN A 7 -9.03 -51.75 -32.47
C ASN A 7 -10.05 -51.04 -33.38
N GLY A 8 -10.57 -51.56 -34.47
CA GLY A 8 -10.46 -52.85 -35.12
C GLY A 8 -11.19 -52.74 -36.46
N ILE A 9 -10.61 -53.41 -37.45
CA ILE A 9 -11.16 -53.69 -38.78
C ILE A 9 -12.32 -54.68 -38.60
N GLN A 10 -13.54 -54.38 -39.09
CA GLN A 10 -14.54 -55.42 -39.40
C GLN A 10 -15.44 -55.03 -40.59
N SER A 11 -15.24 -55.78 -41.69
CA SER A 11 -16.26 -56.42 -42.56
C SER A 11 -17.04 -55.49 -43.51
N GLU A 12 -16.77 -55.44 -44.83
CA GLU A 12 -16.99 -56.52 -45.83
C GLU A 12 -18.28 -57.31 -45.62
N GLU A 13 -19.40 -56.73 -46.09
CA GLU A 13 -20.56 -57.49 -46.56
C GLU A 13 -20.81 -57.14 -48.03
N GLN A 14 -20.18 -57.93 -48.91
CA GLN A 14 -20.62 -58.09 -50.28
C GLN A 14 -21.96 -58.83 -50.27
N GLN A 15 -23.07 -58.09 -50.38
CA GLN A 15 -24.35 -58.70 -50.72
C GLN A 15 -24.47 -58.89 -52.22
N GLN A 16 -24.49 -60.18 -52.57
CA GLN A 16 -24.76 -60.76 -53.87
C GLN A 16 -26.01 -60.15 -54.53
N GLN A 17 -25.79 -59.63 -55.73
CA GLN A 17 -26.84 -59.33 -56.69
C GLN A 17 -27.48 -60.65 -57.17
N GLN A 18 -28.76 -60.86 -56.83
CA GLN A 18 -29.62 -61.78 -57.58
C GLN A 18 -30.16 -61.04 -58.82
N PRO A 19 -30.11 -61.65 -60.03
CA PRO A 19 -30.74 -61.06 -61.20
C PRO A 19 -32.26 -61.21 -61.07
N ALA A 20 -32.95 -60.08 -60.93
CA ALA A 20 -34.40 -60.03 -60.93
C ALA A 20 -34.95 -60.55 -62.27
N ALA A 21 -35.87 -61.50 -62.17
CA ALA A 21 -36.66 -62.01 -63.26
C ALA A 21 -37.25 -60.87 -64.09
N ALA A 22 -37.10 -60.95 -65.42
CA ALA A 22 -37.69 -60.05 -66.40
C ALA A 22 -39.23 -60.06 -66.27
N ARG A 23 -39.75 -59.14 -65.46
CA ARG A 23 -41.16 -58.79 -65.46
C ARG A 23 -41.46 -58.11 -66.79
N SER A 24 -42.44 -58.65 -67.49
CA SER A 24 -43.04 -58.12 -68.70
C SER A 24 -43.23 -56.58 -68.62
N PRO A 25 -43.01 -55.84 -69.70
CA PRO A 25 -43.28 -54.41 -69.73
C PRO A 25 -44.79 -54.20 -69.60
N ASP A 26 -45.25 -53.92 -68.38
CA ASP A 26 -46.57 -53.37 -68.13
C ASP A 26 -46.67 -52.11 -69.00
N LYS A 27 -47.50 -52.18 -70.03
CA LYS A 27 -47.85 -51.05 -70.89
C LYS A 27 -48.75 -50.11 -70.09
N LEU A 28 -48.16 -49.45 -69.11
CA LEU A 28 -48.78 -48.34 -68.42
C LEU A 28 -49.03 -47.24 -69.44
N THR A 29 -50.22 -46.69 -69.41
CA THR A 29 -50.60 -45.56 -70.25
C THR A 29 -49.73 -44.35 -69.89
N ALA A 30 -49.50 -43.44 -70.83
CA ALA A 30 -48.72 -42.22 -70.58
C ALA A 30 -49.25 -41.39 -69.39
N ALA A 31 -50.55 -41.51 -69.09
CA ALA A 31 -51.19 -40.91 -67.93
C ALA A 31 -50.73 -41.53 -66.58
N GLU A 32 -50.56 -42.84 -66.52
CA GLU A 32 -50.10 -43.55 -65.31
C GLU A 32 -48.62 -43.29 -65.02
N HIS A 33 -47.79 -43.17 -66.08
CA HIS A 33 -46.40 -42.74 -65.94
C HIS A 33 -46.29 -41.33 -65.36
N ASN A 34 -47.12 -40.38 -65.82
CA ASN A 34 -47.17 -39.03 -65.27
C ASN A 34 -47.70 -39.00 -63.83
N SER A 35 -48.69 -39.83 -63.50
CA SER A 35 -49.21 -39.94 -62.13
C SER A 35 -48.15 -40.47 -61.16
N ARG A 36 -47.43 -41.55 -61.52
CA ARG A 36 -46.33 -42.08 -60.72
C ARG A 36 -45.18 -41.09 -60.58
N ALA A 37 -44.82 -40.37 -61.65
CA ALA A 37 -43.78 -39.35 -61.58
C ALA A 37 -44.14 -38.22 -60.60
N ARG A 38 -45.40 -37.77 -60.60
CA ARG A 38 -45.88 -36.77 -59.62
C ARG A 38 -45.87 -37.31 -58.19
N GLN A 39 -46.33 -38.54 -57.98
CA GLN A 39 -46.31 -39.16 -56.65
C GLN A 39 -44.88 -39.29 -56.11
N LEU A 40 -43.92 -39.74 -56.93
CA LEU A 40 -42.51 -39.80 -56.54
C LEU A 40 -41.96 -38.41 -56.21
N GLN A 41 -42.32 -37.38 -56.99
CA GLN A 41 -41.89 -36.01 -56.74
C GLN A 41 -42.47 -35.46 -55.43
N GLU A 42 -43.75 -35.73 -55.14
CA GLU A 42 -44.38 -35.37 -53.86
C GLU A 42 -43.75 -36.10 -52.68
N GLU A 43 -43.41 -37.39 -52.83
CA GLU A 43 -42.73 -38.17 -51.80
C GLU A 43 -41.30 -37.66 -51.54
N LEU A 44 -40.56 -37.29 -52.58
CA LEU A 44 -39.24 -36.67 -52.45
C LEU A 44 -39.32 -35.35 -51.69
N VAL A 45 -40.29 -34.49 -52.01
CA VAL A 45 -40.52 -33.23 -51.30
C VAL A 45 -40.91 -33.47 -49.84
N ARG A 46 -41.79 -34.43 -49.56
CA ARG A 46 -42.16 -34.80 -48.18
C ARG A 46 -40.97 -35.35 -47.40
N ASN A 47 -40.13 -36.17 -48.03
CA ASN A 47 -38.94 -36.73 -47.40
C ASN A 47 -37.87 -35.66 -47.16
N ALA A 48 -37.69 -34.71 -48.08
CA ALA A 48 -36.82 -33.55 -47.89
C ALA A 48 -37.30 -32.69 -46.71
N ALA A 49 -38.59 -32.34 -46.67
CA ALA A 49 -39.15 -31.57 -45.57
C ALA A 49 -39.04 -32.30 -44.20
N LYS A 50 -39.15 -33.63 -44.18
CA LYS A 50 -38.91 -34.42 -42.96
C LYS A 50 -37.44 -34.39 -42.54
N LYS A 51 -36.50 -34.50 -43.48
CA LYS A 51 -35.05 -34.40 -43.20
C LYS A 51 -34.69 -33.03 -42.66
N GLU A 52 -35.17 -31.95 -43.28
CA GLU A 52 -34.93 -30.58 -42.80
C GLU A 52 -35.47 -30.35 -41.38
N LYS A 53 -36.68 -30.86 -41.08
CA LYS A 53 -37.23 -30.79 -39.72
C LYS A 53 -36.39 -31.58 -38.71
N ALA A 54 -35.91 -32.76 -39.08
CA ALA A 54 -35.05 -33.58 -38.22
C ALA A 54 -33.69 -32.92 -37.98
N GLU A 55 -33.07 -32.35 -39.01
CA GLU A 55 -31.81 -31.62 -38.92
C GLU A 55 -31.95 -30.36 -38.04
N PHE A 56 -33.05 -29.63 -38.18
CA PHE A 56 -33.32 -28.47 -37.34
C PHE A 56 -33.50 -28.85 -35.86
N ALA A 57 -34.24 -29.93 -35.58
CA ALA A 57 -34.39 -30.45 -34.23
C ALA A 57 -33.03 -30.91 -33.64
N ALA A 58 -32.19 -31.56 -34.45
CA ALA A 58 -30.84 -31.96 -34.05
C ALA A 58 -29.95 -30.74 -33.74
N ARG A 59 -30.01 -29.68 -34.55
CA ARG A 59 -29.27 -28.43 -34.30
C ARG A 59 -29.69 -27.77 -32.99
N ILE A 60 -30.99 -27.68 -32.72
CA ILE A 60 -31.50 -27.15 -31.45
C ILE A 60 -30.98 -27.97 -30.26
N LYS A 61 -30.99 -29.31 -30.38
CA LYS A 61 -30.49 -30.20 -29.32
C LYS A 61 -29.01 -29.96 -29.06
N GLN A 62 -28.19 -29.92 -30.11
CA GLN A 62 -26.76 -29.63 -29.99
C GLN A 62 -26.47 -28.26 -29.39
N GLU A 63 -27.27 -27.24 -29.73
CA GLU A 63 -27.10 -25.90 -29.17
C GLU A 63 -27.45 -25.85 -27.69
N LYS A 64 -28.49 -26.57 -27.25
CA LYS A 64 -28.83 -26.73 -25.83
C LYS A 64 -27.72 -27.43 -25.06
N GLU A 65 -27.20 -28.55 -25.57
CA GLU A 65 -26.09 -29.28 -24.94
C GLU A 65 -24.83 -28.41 -24.82
N LYS A 66 -24.51 -27.62 -25.86
CA LYS A 66 -23.42 -26.64 -25.81
C LYS A 66 -23.65 -25.59 -24.72
N ARG A 67 -24.86 -25.02 -24.63
CA ARG A 67 -25.19 -24.05 -23.58
C ARG A 67 -25.08 -24.65 -22.18
N ASP A 68 -25.56 -25.88 -21.98
CA ASP A 68 -25.46 -26.56 -20.69
C ASP A 68 -24.01 -26.88 -20.31
N ALA A 69 -23.17 -27.28 -21.28
CA ALA A 69 -21.74 -27.47 -21.07
C ALA A 69 -21.03 -26.17 -20.68
N LEU A 70 -21.34 -25.06 -21.36
CA LEU A 70 -20.80 -23.74 -21.03
C LEU A 70 -21.24 -23.29 -19.62
N LEU A 71 -22.50 -23.52 -19.24
CA LEU A 71 -22.98 -23.20 -17.90
C LEU A 71 -22.30 -24.04 -16.81
N LYS A 72 -22.06 -25.33 -17.06
CA LYS A 72 -21.30 -26.19 -16.14
C LYS A 72 -19.86 -25.72 -15.98
N ASN A 73 -19.20 -25.39 -17.09
CA ASN A 73 -17.82 -24.87 -17.07
C ASN A 73 -17.74 -23.53 -16.35
N LYS A 74 -18.71 -22.63 -16.58
CA LYS A 74 -18.78 -21.35 -15.87
C LYS A 74 -18.93 -21.54 -14.37
N LYS A 75 -19.86 -22.41 -13.93
CA LYS A 75 -20.02 -22.73 -12.50
C LYS A 75 -18.76 -23.33 -11.88
N ALA A 76 -18.06 -24.20 -12.60
CA ALA A 76 -16.80 -24.77 -12.12
C ALA A 76 -15.71 -23.68 -11.96
N PHE A 77 -15.63 -22.75 -12.91
CA PHE A 77 -14.72 -21.61 -12.85
C PHE A 77 -15.04 -20.67 -11.69
N ASP A 78 -16.31 -20.31 -11.51
CA ASP A 78 -16.77 -19.45 -10.41
C ASP A 78 -16.46 -20.08 -9.04
N ASN A 79 -16.72 -21.39 -8.88
CA ASN A 79 -16.38 -22.14 -7.67
C ASN A 79 -14.87 -22.20 -7.42
N ALA A 80 -14.05 -22.33 -8.46
CA ALA A 80 -12.59 -22.32 -8.32
C ALA A 80 -12.08 -20.93 -7.92
N ALA A 81 -12.62 -19.88 -8.54
CA ALA A 81 -12.28 -18.50 -8.21
C ALA A 81 -12.67 -18.15 -6.76
N GLU A 82 -13.82 -18.63 -6.28
CA GLU A 82 -14.25 -18.45 -4.90
C GLU A 82 -13.32 -19.17 -3.92
N LYS A 83 -12.92 -20.42 -4.20
CA LYS A 83 -11.94 -21.14 -3.39
C LYS A 83 -10.62 -20.39 -3.27
N VAL A 84 -10.12 -19.84 -4.38
CA VAL A 84 -8.88 -19.03 -4.38
C VAL A 84 -9.06 -17.77 -3.54
N ARG A 85 -10.19 -17.07 -3.65
CA ARG A 85 -10.48 -15.88 -2.82
C ARG A 85 -10.53 -16.20 -1.34
N VAL A 86 -11.20 -17.30 -0.95
CA VAL A 86 -11.28 -17.74 0.45
C VAL A 86 -9.90 -18.11 0.98
N GLN A 87 -9.10 -18.84 0.20
CA GLN A 87 -7.73 -19.19 0.60
C GLN A 87 -6.83 -17.96 0.73
N ALA A 88 -6.93 -16.99 -0.19
CA ALA A 88 -6.18 -15.74 -0.11
C ALA A 88 -6.60 -14.90 1.11
N ALA A 89 -7.89 -14.84 1.41
CA ALA A 89 -8.40 -14.16 2.59
C ALA A 89 -7.93 -14.83 3.90
N ALA A 90 -7.94 -16.18 3.94
CA ALA A 90 -7.42 -16.93 5.08
C ALA A 90 -5.90 -16.70 5.28
N ALA A 91 -5.12 -16.73 4.20
CA ALA A 91 -3.69 -16.44 4.26
C ALA A 91 -3.42 -15.01 4.74
N ALA A 92 -4.16 -14.02 4.24
CA ALA A 92 -4.05 -12.64 4.69
C ALA A 92 -4.43 -12.47 6.16
N ALA A 93 -5.44 -13.20 6.66
CA ALA A 93 -5.83 -13.18 8.06
C ALA A 93 -4.73 -13.75 8.98
N VAL A 94 -4.09 -14.85 8.56
CA VAL A 94 -2.95 -15.44 9.30
C VAL A 94 -1.79 -14.45 9.36
N SER A 95 -1.41 -13.83 8.25
CA SER A 95 -0.34 -12.82 8.22
C SER A 95 -0.64 -11.59 9.08
N ARG A 96 -1.92 -11.15 9.13
CA ARG A 96 -2.34 -10.07 10.03
C ARG A 96 -2.22 -10.49 11.49
N ALA A 97 -2.61 -11.72 11.82
CA ALA A 97 -2.51 -12.22 13.18
C ALA A 97 -1.05 -12.33 13.66
N SER A 98 -0.14 -12.80 12.81
CA SER A 98 1.29 -12.86 13.14
C SER A 98 1.88 -11.46 13.33
N TYR A 99 1.56 -10.51 12.46
CA TYR A 99 2.00 -9.12 12.59
C TYR A 99 1.54 -8.49 13.92
N LEU A 100 0.27 -8.68 14.30
CA LEU A 100 -0.25 -8.17 15.57
C LEU A 100 0.40 -8.85 16.79
N ALA A 101 0.75 -10.14 16.68
CA ALA A 101 1.47 -10.84 17.74
C ALA A 101 2.91 -10.32 17.91
N GLU A 102 3.61 -10.09 16.80
CA GLU A 102 4.95 -9.51 16.78
C GLU A 102 4.94 -8.07 17.32
N GLU A 103 3.95 -7.26 16.94
CA GLU A 103 3.80 -5.90 17.45
C GLU A 103 3.57 -5.89 18.97
N LYS A 104 2.71 -6.77 19.48
CA LYS A 104 2.51 -6.93 20.93
C LYS A 104 3.80 -7.35 21.63
N ALA A 105 4.55 -8.31 21.07
CA ALA A 105 5.83 -8.73 21.62
C ALA A 105 6.87 -7.59 21.61
N ALA A 106 6.90 -6.78 20.56
CA ALA A 106 7.77 -5.61 20.48
C ALA A 106 7.43 -4.56 21.54
N ARG A 107 6.14 -4.30 21.78
CA ARG A 107 5.69 -3.39 22.85
C ARG A 107 6.10 -3.87 24.24
N VAL A 108 5.99 -5.18 24.50
CA VAL A 108 6.44 -5.76 25.79
C VAL A 108 7.95 -5.58 25.96
N ARG A 109 8.75 -5.91 24.93
CA ARG A 109 10.21 -5.71 24.98
C ARG A 109 10.58 -4.24 25.21
N LEU A 110 9.90 -3.31 24.54
CA LEU A 110 10.13 -1.89 24.74
C LEU A 110 9.80 -1.47 26.19
N ALA A 111 8.67 -1.91 26.73
CA ALA A 111 8.30 -1.64 28.12
C ALA A 111 9.33 -2.19 29.11
N GLU A 112 9.85 -3.41 28.88
CA GLU A 112 10.93 -3.99 29.69
C GLU A 112 12.22 -3.15 29.61
N THR A 113 12.59 -2.64 28.44
CA THR A 113 13.77 -1.77 28.31
C THR A 113 13.60 -0.43 29.04
N ILE A 114 12.41 0.16 28.98
CA ILE A 114 12.09 1.41 29.69
C ILE A 114 12.16 1.15 31.21
N ALA A 115 11.50 0.11 31.70
CA ALA A 115 11.52 -0.25 33.11
C ALA A 115 12.95 -0.51 33.63
N ARG A 116 13.81 -1.13 32.81
CA ARG A 116 15.22 -1.34 33.14
C ARG A 116 15.98 -0.01 33.21
N GLN A 117 15.78 0.89 32.25
CA GLN A 117 16.41 2.21 32.25
C GLN A 117 15.96 3.04 33.47
N GLU A 118 14.68 3.00 33.81
CA GLU A 118 14.14 3.66 35.00
C GLU A 118 14.74 3.09 36.29
N ALA A 119 14.87 1.76 36.39
CA ALA A 119 15.51 1.12 37.55
C ALA A 119 17.00 1.50 37.67
N GLU A 120 17.72 1.55 36.55
CA GLU A 120 19.12 1.98 36.51
C GLU A 120 19.25 3.47 36.88
N ALA A 121 18.38 4.34 36.37
CA ALA A 121 18.32 5.76 36.72
C ALA A 121 17.99 5.98 38.20
N ALA A 122 17.02 5.25 38.75
CA ALA A 122 16.66 5.31 40.17
C ALA A 122 17.82 4.83 41.06
N ALA A 123 18.53 3.77 40.67
CA ALA A 123 19.71 3.29 41.37
C ALA A 123 20.85 4.32 41.33
N GLN A 124 21.07 4.99 40.20
CA GLN A 124 22.04 6.09 40.08
C GLN A 124 21.65 7.28 40.95
N ALA A 125 20.39 7.71 40.94
CA ALA A 125 19.88 8.78 41.78
C ALA A 125 20.07 8.48 43.27
N LYS A 126 19.82 7.23 43.69
CA LYS A 126 20.08 6.78 45.06
C LYS A 126 21.57 6.87 45.42
N ARG A 127 22.47 6.39 44.56
CA ARG A 127 23.93 6.52 44.77
C ARG A 127 24.37 7.98 44.91
N MET A 128 23.79 8.88 44.12
CA MET A 128 24.08 10.32 44.20
C MET A 128 23.57 10.93 45.51
N ARG A 129 22.35 10.56 45.95
CA ARG A 129 21.81 10.96 47.26
C ARG A 129 22.69 10.45 48.40
N ASP A 130 23.04 9.17 48.41
CA ASP A 130 23.89 8.57 49.44
C ASP A 130 25.26 9.27 49.51
N ARG A 131 25.86 9.59 48.36
CA ARG A 131 27.10 10.40 48.29
C ARG A 131 26.93 11.79 48.89
N TRP A 132 25.84 12.47 48.55
CA TRP A 132 25.54 13.81 49.05
C TRP A 132 25.33 13.79 50.56
N GLU A 133 24.51 12.88 51.08
CA GLU A 133 24.26 12.72 52.51
C GLU A 133 25.54 12.37 53.28
N SER A 134 26.39 11.48 52.74
CA SER A 134 27.68 11.17 53.35
C SER A 134 28.57 12.41 53.42
N LYS A 135 28.64 13.21 52.36
CA LYS A 135 29.43 14.46 52.32
C LYS A 135 28.93 15.47 53.36
N TRP A 136 27.62 15.58 53.53
CA TRP A 136 27.02 16.47 54.54
C TRP A 136 27.24 15.98 55.98
N ARG A 137 27.14 14.68 56.24
CA ARG A 137 27.39 14.11 57.58
C ARG A 137 28.86 14.18 58.00
N SER A 138 29.79 14.14 57.03
CA SER A 138 31.22 14.30 57.29
C SER A 138 31.70 15.75 57.30
N ALA A 139 30.82 16.73 57.03
CA ALA A 139 31.20 18.13 57.06
C ALA A 139 31.43 18.56 58.53
N PRO A 140 32.59 19.14 58.87
CA PRO A 140 32.81 19.66 60.22
C PRO A 140 31.74 20.72 60.55
N PRO A 141 31.28 20.82 61.81
CA PRO A 141 30.28 21.81 62.20
C PRO A 141 30.79 23.19 61.82
N LEU A 142 30.05 23.85 60.92
CA LEU A 142 30.35 25.20 60.48
C LEU A 142 30.29 26.09 61.72
N LEU A 143 31.47 26.57 62.15
CA LEU A 143 31.58 27.69 63.07
C LEU A 143 30.67 28.82 62.55
N PRO A 144 29.98 29.56 63.44
CA PRO A 144 29.07 30.63 63.03
C PRO A 144 29.86 31.64 62.19
N ARG A 145 29.58 31.62 60.89
CA ARG A 145 30.21 32.49 59.90
C ARG A 145 29.67 33.89 60.17
N GLU A 146 30.53 34.75 60.70
CA GLU A 146 30.23 36.17 60.87
C GLU A 146 29.71 36.74 59.54
N LYS A 147 28.70 37.60 59.67
CA LYS A 147 27.89 38.16 58.59
C LYS A 147 28.76 38.97 57.63
N ALA A 148 29.33 38.31 56.63
CA ALA A 148 29.87 38.95 55.44
C ALA A 148 28.74 39.06 54.42
N ASP A 149 28.43 40.30 54.04
CA ASP A 149 27.41 40.70 53.08
C ASP A 149 27.55 39.95 51.73
N PRO A 150 26.56 39.14 51.32
CA PRO A 150 26.64 38.31 50.11
C PRO A 150 26.45 39.10 48.80
N TYR A 151 26.25 40.42 48.83
CA TYR A 151 26.02 41.25 47.63
C TYR A 151 27.21 42.10 47.19
N ALA A 152 28.36 42.01 47.86
CA ALA A 152 29.54 42.81 47.50
C ALA A 152 30.15 42.42 46.13
N GLU A 153 29.94 41.19 45.67
CA GLU A 153 30.66 40.62 44.53
C GLU A 153 29.85 40.60 43.22
N TRP A 154 28.53 40.87 43.27
CA TRP A 154 27.63 40.76 42.10
C TRP A 154 27.45 42.04 41.29
N ARG A 155 28.14 43.14 41.64
CA ARG A 155 28.23 44.33 40.77
C ARG A 155 29.46 44.27 39.89
N GLY A 156 29.49 43.32 38.95
CA GLY A 156 30.50 43.31 37.93
C GLY A 156 30.52 42.05 37.10
N THR A 157 30.29 42.23 35.79
CA THR A 157 30.74 41.38 34.68
C THR A 157 29.82 40.25 34.18
N THR A 158 29.43 40.40 32.90
CA THR A 158 29.09 39.39 31.88
C THR A 158 27.80 38.57 32.09
N GLY A 159 26.80 38.57 31.20
CA GLY A 159 26.88 38.59 29.74
C GLY A 159 27.33 37.23 29.23
N ASN A 160 26.44 36.23 29.21
CA ASN A 160 26.58 35.09 28.31
C ASN A 160 25.23 34.44 28.02
N ASP A 161 24.99 34.25 26.73
CA ASP A 161 23.89 33.55 26.11
C ASP A 161 23.83 32.08 26.57
N ASP A 162 22.66 31.60 26.97
CA ASP A 162 22.27 30.24 26.63
C ASP A 162 20.78 30.17 26.32
N ALA A 163 20.50 29.73 25.10
CA ALA A 163 19.21 29.69 24.46
C ALA A 163 18.49 28.42 24.88
N SER A 164 17.77 28.47 26.01
CA SER A 164 16.68 27.55 26.30
C SER A 164 15.36 28.23 25.99
N ASP A 165 14.95 28.16 24.72
CA ASP A 165 13.56 28.39 24.30
C ASP A 165 12.97 27.02 23.92
N GLU A 166 12.87 26.16 24.94
CA GLU A 166 12.01 24.98 24.97
C GLU A 166 10.64 25.48 25.47
N SER A 167 9.93 26.21 24.63
CA SER A 167 8.50 26.45 24.80
C SER A 167 7.75 25.19 24.35
N ASP A 168 7.79 24.15 25.18
CA ASP A 168 6.86 23.03 25.13
C ASP A 168 5.51 23.52 25.69
N GLU A 169 4.89 24.45 24.97
CA GLU A 169 3.52 24.88 25.23
C GLU A 169 2.59 23.75 24.76
N GLU A 170 2.20 22.90 25.72
CA GLU A 170 1.01 22.07 25.63
C GLU A 170 -0.24 22.97 25.52
N GLU A 171 -0.45 23.51 24.33
CA GLU A 171 -1.64 24.26 23.98
C GLU A 171 -2.82 23.27 23.94
N SER A 172 -3.58 23.27 25.03
CA SER A 172 -4.81 22.51 25.23
C SER A 172 -5.74 22.68 24.03
N LEU A 173 -6.11 21.56 23.41
CA LEU A 173 -7.05 21.52 22.29
C LEU A 173 -8.34 22.25 22.66
N PRO A 174 -8.89 23.13 21.79
CA PRO A 174 -10.15 23.80 22.06
C PRO A 174 -11.27 22.74 22.19
N GLU A 175 -11.85 22.68 23.39
CA GLU A 175 -12.95 21.79 23.74
C GLU A 175 -14.18 22.20 22.91
N GLY A 176 -14.44 21.49 21.81
CA GLY A 176 -15.56 21.76 20.89
C GLY A 176 -15.21 21.88 19.40
N ALA A 177 -13.95 21.71 18.99
CA ALA A 177 -13.58 21.65 17.58
C ALA A 177 -14.05 20.34 16.91
N SER A 178 -14.56 20.44 15.69
CA SER A 178 -14.92 19.25 14.89
C SER A 178 -13.69 18.37 14.64
N GLU A 179 -13.87 17.05 14.49
CA GLU A 179 -12.76 16.10 14.25
C GLU A 179 -11.90 16.52 13.04
N GLU A 180 -12.52 17.16 12.04
CA GLU A 180 -11.84 17.67 10.85
C GLU A 180 -10.96 18.90 11.15
N GLU A 181 -11.38 19.80 12.02
CA GLU A 181 -10.60 20.97 12.43
C GLU A 181 -9.40 20.56 13.29
N VAL A 182 -9.60 19.59 14.19
CA VAL A 182 -8.50 19.02 15.00
C VAL A 182 -7.48 18.36 14.09
N ALA A 183 -7.91 17.58 13.08
CA ALA A 183 -7.02 16.97 12.11
C ALA A 183 -6.22 18.00 11.31
N GLN A 184 -6.86 19.10 10.88
CA GLN A 184 -6.18 20.18 10.17
C GLN A 184 -5.20 20.96 11.05
N ALA A 185 -5.55 21.21 12.32
CA ALA A 185 -4.66 21.87 13.27
C ALA A 185 -3.42 21.01 13.56
N LEU A 186 -3.60 19.71 13.80
CA LEU A 186 -2.51 18.75 13.98
C LEU A 186 -1.62 18.67 12.73
N ALA A 187 -2.21 18.67 11.53
CA ALA A 187 -1.44 18.68 10.28
C ALA A 187 -0.62 19.97 10.10
N ARG A 188 -1.16 21.15 10.48
CA ARG A 188 -0.41 22.42 10.46
C ARG A 188 0.74 22.39 11.48
N LYS A 189 0.50 21.90 12.70
CA LYS A 189 1.52 21.76 13.75
C LYS A 189 2.64 20.80 13.34
N ALA A 190 2.30 19.66 12.74
CA ALA A 190 3.27 18.70 12.21
C ALA A 190 4.16 19.30 11.12
N ARG A 191 3.57 20.04 10.17
CA ARG A 191 4.32 20.75 9.11
C ARG A 191 5.21 21.87 9.68
N ALA A 192 4.76 22.58 10.71
CA ALA A 192 5.58 23.59 11.38
C ALA A 192 6.82 22.96 12.05
N LYS A 193 6.65 21.83 12.73
CA LYS A 193 7.78 21.06 13.29
C LYS A 193 8.73 20.57 12.20
N GLU A 194 8.21 19.99 11.12
CA GLU A 194 9.02 19.54 9.97
C GLU A 194 9.84 20.69 9.38
N ARG A 195 9.22 21.86 9.20
CA ARG A 195 9.85 23.07 8.68
C ARG A 195 11.03 23.51 9.56
N ASP A 196 10.83 23.56 10.87
CA ASP A 196 11.86 24.06 11.79
C ASP A 196 13.05 23.10 11.88
N VAL A 197 12.78 21.79 11.86
CA VAL A 197 13.82 20.76 11.78
C VAL A 197 14.59 20.86 10.46
N ALA A 198 13.89 21.05 9.33
CA ALA A 198 14.53 21.22 8.03
C ALA A 198 15.39 22.51 7.98
N ALA A 199 14.87 23.63 8.49
CA ALA A 199 15.59 24.90 8.50
C ALA A 199 16.88 24.82 9.34
N ARG A 200 16.83 24.18 10.52
CA ARG A 200 18.02 23.96 11.37
C ARG A 200 19.05 23.07 10.65
N ARG A 201 18.60 22.01 9.99
CA ARG A 201 19.48 21.09 9.25
C ARG A 201 20.18 21.78 8.08
N ILE A 202 19.43 22.51 7.25
CA ILE A 202 19.99 23.22 6.10
C ILE A 202 21.01 24.27 6.54
N LEU A 203 20.73 24.97 7.64
CA LEU A 203 21.62 26.00 8.18
C LEU A 203 22.78 25.47 9.03
N ALA A 204 22.82 24.17 9.32
CA ALA A 204 23.89 23.58 10.10
C ALA A 204 25.27 23.82 9.45
N HIS A 205 26.34 23.84 10.25
CA HIS A 205 27.69 23.93 9.69
C HIS A 205 28.14 22.63 8.99
N SER A 206 27.46 21.52 9.28
CA SER A 206 27.71 20.21 8.68
C SER A 206 27.07 20.04 7.30
N SER A 207 26.07 20.84 6.92
CA SER A 207 25.38 20.73 5.63
C SER A 207 26.16 21.48 4.53
N ARG A 208 27.22 20.84 4.03
CA ARG A 208 28.06 21.39 2.96
C ARG A 208 27.57 21.03 1.56
N THR A 209 26.95 19.85 1.42
CA THR A 209 26.39 19.37 0.15
C THR A 209 24.87 19.46 0.15
N LEU A 210 24.22 19.36 -1.02
CA LEU A 210 22.76 19.32 -1.08
C LEU A 210 22.23 18.10 -0.35
N MET A 211 22.88 16.96 -0.51
CA MET A 211 22.52 15.69 0.15
C MET A 211 22.46 15.81 1.68
N ASP A 212 23.48 16.45 2.27
CA ASP A 212 23.51 16.69 3.72
C ASP A 212 22.40 17.65 4.17
N ALA A 213 22.13 18.69 3.38
CA ALA A 213 21.07 19.67 3.66
C ALA A 213 19.67 19.04 3.55
N LEU A 214 19.48 18.10 2.62
CA LEU A 214 18.24 17.33 2.47
C LEU A 214 18.12 16.21 3.52
N GLY A 215 19.21 15.83 4.18
CA GLY A 215 19.27 14.69 5.11
C GLY A 215 18.96 13.36 4.43
N LEU A 216 19.37 13.22 3.17
CA LEU A 216 19.24 11.99 2.40
C LEU A 216 20.51 11.15 2.53
N ALA A 217 20.37 9.83 2.41
CA ALA A 217 21.52 8.94 2.35
C ALA A 217 22.28 9.14 1.04
N ALA A 218 23.61 8.90 1.05
CA ALA A 218 24.44 9.01 -0.15
C ALA A 218 24.01 8.10 -1.31
N THR A 219 23.17 7.09 -1.04
CA THR A 219 22.60 6.16 -2.02
C THR A 219 21.22 6.58 -2.53
N ALA A 220 20.71 7.75 -2.16
CA ALA A 220 19.40 8.21 -2.60
C ALA A 220 19.40 8.48 -4.11
N THR A 221 18.27 8.18 -4.74
CA THR A 221 18.11 8.34 -6.19
C THR A 221 17.84 9.79 -6.56
N ASP A 222 18.18 10.20 -7.79
CA ASP A 222 17.92 11.54 -8.30
C ASP A 222 16.44 11.95 -8.17
N SER A 223 15.53 10.97 -8.31
CA SER A 223 14.09 11.18 -8.15
C SER A 223 13.70 11.53 -6.71
N GLU A 224 14.36 10.92 -5.72
CA GLU A 224 14.15 11.20 -4.29
C GLU A 224 14.73 12.55 -3.91
N ILE A 225 15.89 12.90 -4.49
CA ILE A 225 16.52 14.21 -4.33
C ILE A 225 15.58 15.30 -4.86
N GLU A 226 15.12 15.19 -6.11
CA GLU A 226 14.27 16.20 -6.75
C GLU A 226 12.91 16.35 -6.04
N SER A 227 12.32 15.24 -5.59
CA SER A 227 11.06 15.26 -4.83
C SER A 227 11.23 15.94 -3.46
N THR A 228 12.35 15.68 -2.77
CA THR A 228 12.64 16.25 -1.45
C THR A 228 12.98 17.73 -1.54
N VAL A 229 13.76 18.15 -2.54
CA VAL A 229 14.04 19.56 -2.83
C VAL A 229 12.74 20.32 -3.08
N ARG A 230 11.87 19.82 -3.98
CA ARG A 230 10.58 20.46 -4.27
C ARG A 230 9.69 20.57 -3.03
N ARG A 231 9.67 19.54 -2.17
CA ARG A 231 8.94 19.57 -0.90
C ARG A 231 9.47 20.64 0.04
N LEU A 232 10.78 20.67 0.30
CA LEU A 232 11.39 21.60 1.24
C LEU A 232 11.32 23.05 0.76
N LEU A 233 11.47 23.31 -0.54
CA LEU A 233 11.30 24.64 -1.10
C LEU A 233 9.88 25.18 -0.89
N ARG A 234 8.84 24.35 -1.04
CA ARG A 234 7.46 24.77 -0.73
C ARG A 234 7.27 25.04 0.76
N LEU A 235 7.83 24.18 1.60
CA LEU A 235 7.68 24.27 3.06
C LEU A 235 8.39 25.50 3.64
N LEU A 236 9.55 25.85 3.10
CA LEU A 236 10.38 26.99 3.53
C LEU A 236 10.08 28.28 2.75
N HIS A 237 9.14 28.26 1.81
CA HIS A 237 8.81 29.44 1.01
C HIS A 237 8.27 30.57 1.92
N PRO A 238 8.71 31.82 1.75
CA PRO A 238 8.28 32.94 2.61
C PRO A 238 6.77 33.17 2.57
N ASP A 239 6.14 32.94 1.41
CA ASP A 239 4.68 33.10 1.23
C ASP A 239 3.88 31.82 1.52
N TYR A 240 4.50 30.78 2.08
CA TYR A 240 3.75 29.58 2.45
C TYR A 240 2.79 29.90 3.61
N SER A 241 1.55 29.41 3.56
CA SER A 241 0.49 29.80 4.51
C SER A 241 0.84 29.57 5.98
N ILE A 242 1.69 28.57 6.27
CA ILE A 242 2.19 28.26 7.62
C ILE A 242 3.23 29.29 8.11
N ASN A 243 3.89 29.99 7.19
CA ASN A 243 4.94 30.97 7.49
C ASN A 243 4.40 32.39 7.64
N LEU A 244 3.18 32.66 7.20
CA LEU A 244 2.55 33.98 7.30
C LEU A 244 2.38 34.44 8.75
N SER A 245 1.98 33.53 9.66
CA SER A 245 1.76 33.84 11.07
C SER A 245 3.03 34.19 11.84
N ILE A 246 4.20 33.75 11.34
CA ILE A 246 5.50 33.99 11.97
C ILE A 246 6.30 35.09 11.27
N LYS A 247 5.71 35.80 10.30
CA LYS A 247 6.39 36.86 9.55
C LYS A 247 6.91 37.95 10.50
N GLY A 248 8.15 38.39 10.28
CA GLY A 248 8.82 39.38 11.15
C GLY A 248 9.48 38.81 12.41
N THR A 249 9.31 37.52 12.70
CA THR A 249 10.02 36.86 13.81
C THR A 249 11.43 36.39 13.41
N ARG A 250 12.27 36.09 14.42
CA ARG A 250 13.57 35.41 14.23
C ARG A 250 13.42 34.07 13.52
N ALA A 251 12.32 33.35 13.77
CA ALA A 251 12.04 32.07 13.12
C ALA A 251 11.83 32.26 11.60
N HIS A 252 11.06 33.27 11.19
CA HIS A 252 10.88 33.58 9.77
C HIS A 252 12.18 33.99 9.06
N ALA A 253 13.04 34.76 9.73
CA ALA A 253 14.36 35.11 9.20
C ALA A 253 15.22 33.84 8.99
N ARG A 254 15.19 32.90 9.94
CA ARG A 254 15.88 31.61 9.84
C ARG A 254 15.35 30.77 8.66
N ILE A 255 14.03 30.67 8.50
CA ILE A 255 13.41 29.94 7.39
C ILE A 255 13.80 30.56 6.04
N THR A 256 13.79 31.89 5.95
CA THR A 256 14.20 32.61 4.74
C THR A 256 15.68 32.37 4.41
N ALA A 257 16.55 32.36 5.43
CA ALA A 257 17.96 32.04 5.25
C ALA A 257 18.16 30.58 4.79
N ALA A 258 17.42 29.63 5.36
CA ALA A 258 17.44 28.23 4.95
C ALA A 258 16.95 28.06 3.50
N PHE A 259 15.88 28.75 3.11
CA PHE A 259 15.37 28.76 1.74
C PHE A 259 16.40 29.29 0.74
N LYS A 260 17.06 30.40 1.06
CA LYS A 260 18.14 30.96 0.22
C LYS A 260 19.33 30.00 0.09
N ARG A 261 19.76 29.41 1.21
CA ARG A 261 20.87 28.45 1.23
C ARG A 261 20.55 27.18 0.44
N LEU A 262 19.33 26.66 0.54
CA LEU A 262 18.90 25.49 -0.22
C LEU A 262 18.87 25.75 -1.73
N ASN A 263 18.41 26.93 -2.16
CA ASN A 263 18.49 27.30 -3.58
C ASN A 263 19.95 27.44 -4.05
N GLY A 264 20.83 28.06 -3.24
CA GLY A 264 22.26 28.15 -3.57
C GLY A 264 22.91 26.77 -3.77
N LEU A 265 22.71 25.85 -2.82
CA LEU A 265 23.25 24.48 -2.93
C LEU A 265 22.71 23.71 -4.13
N ARG A 266 21.44 23.94 -4.50
CA ARG A 266 20.84 23.33 -5.69
C ARG A 266 21.46 23.89 -6.96
N ASP A 267 21.74 25.18 -7.00
CA ASP A 267 22.29 25.83 -8.18
C ASP A 267 23.78 25.44 -8.35
N ASP A 268 24.53 25.29 -7.25
CA ASP A 268 25.94 24.85 -7.24
C ASP A 268 26.11 23.40 -7.74
N GLU A 269 25.19 22.47 -7.43
CA GLU A 269 25.26 21.07 -7.90
C GLU A 269 24.87 20.90 -9.38
N ASN A 270 24.21 21.89 -10.00
CA ASN A 270 23.80 21.84 -11.40
C ASN A 270 24.78 22.56 -12.35
N THR A 271 25.92 23.03 -11.85
CA THR A 271 27.02 23.66 -12.59
C THR A 271 28.25 22.75 -12.66
#